data_AF-A0A1B6J798-F1
#
_entry.id   AF-A0A1B6J798-F1
#
_cell.length_a   1.000
_cell.length_b   1.000
_cell.length_c   1.000
_cell.angle_alpha   90.00
_cell.angle_beta   90.00
_cell.angle_gamma   90.00
#
_symmetry.space_group_name_H-M   'P 1'
#
loop_
_entity.id
_entity.type
_entity.pdbx_description
1 polymer ?
#
loop_
_entity_poly.entity_id
_entity_poly.type
_entity_poly.pdbx_seq_one_letter_code
_entity_poly.pdbx_strand_id
1 'polypeptide(L)'
;DDRYAFDLLETAFECYPDKQYCLLSLPTSYQGSPLTRHFVRLTPKLCRDFPHELYMAHRNSVFSDFSVRPLSLVDYDPITELVEHVASGKKVRRAIVNCQIDNSDGSVGYVLECEGC
;
A
#
# COMPACT_ATOMS: atom_id res chain seq x y z
N ASP A 1 16.13 6.06 -16.36
CA ASP A 1 16.83 6.08 -15.07
C ASP A 1 15.74 6.06 -14.00
N ASP A 2 15.85 5.19 -13.01
CA ASP A 2 14.85 5.05 -11.94
C ASP A 2 14.72 6.33 -11.11
N ARG A 3 15.82 7.10 -10.95
CA ARG A 3 15.81 8.33 -10.17
C ARG A 3 14.86 9.38 -10.75
N TYR A 4 14.93 9.64 -12.05
CA TYR A 4 14.00 10.57 -12.71
C TYR A 4 12.54 10.11 -12.67
N ALA A 5 12.29 8.81 -12.55
CA ALA A 5 10.93 8.30 -12.41
C ALA A 5 10.33 8.61 -11.03
N PHE A 6 11.15 8.52 -9.98
CA PHE A 6 10.76 8.90 -8.62
C PHE A 6 10.61 10.43 -8.50
N ASP A 7 11.57 11.20 -9.00
CA ASP A 7 11.54 12.68 -8.96
C ASP A 7 10.30 13.23 -9.69
N LEU A 8 9.87 12.59 -10.78
CA LEU A 8 8.63 12.95 -11.48
C LEU A 8 7.40 12.76 -10.58
N LEU A 9 7.35 11.65 -9.84
CA LEU A 9 6.23 11.34 -8.96
C LEU A 9 6.19 12.29 -7.75
N GLU A 10 7.36 12.60 -7.18
CA GLU A 10 7.51 13.61 -6.13
C GLU A 10 7.02 14.98 -6.61
N THR A 11 7.57 15.47 -7.73
CA THR A 11 7.18 16.75 -8.33
C THR A 11 5.67 16.80 -8.61
N ALA A 12 5.07 15.71 -9.09
CA ALA A 12 3.64 15.65 -9.37
C ALA A 12 2.82 15.91 -8.09
N PHE A 13 3.16 15.26 -6.97
CA PHE A 13 2.43 15.46 -5.72
C PHE A 13 2.73 16.81 -5.04
N GLU A 14 3.90 17.41 -5.26
CA GLU A 14 4.17 18.79 -4.85
C GLU A 14 3.31 19.78 -5.64
N CYS A 15 3.15 19.57 -6.95
CA CYS A 15 2.32 20.40 -7.82
C CYS A 15 0.81 20.26 -7.55
N TYR A 16 0.38 19.10 -7.04
CA TYR A 16 -1.01 18.78 -6.74
C TYR A 16 -1.19 18.36 -5.28
N PRO A 17 -1.02 19.28 -4.31
CA PRO A 17 -0.95 18.95 -2.88
C PRO A 17 -2.26 18.41 -2.29
N ASP A 18 -3.39 18.65 -2.96
CA ASP A 18 -4.71 18.12 -2.58
C ASP A 18 -4.98 16.71 -3.09
N LYS A 19 -4.07 16.13 -3.89
CA LYS A 19 -4.23 14.80 -4.48
C LYS A 19 -3.42 13.76 -3.72
N GLN A 20 -4.12 12.75 -3.20
CA GLN A 20 -3.50 11.63 -2.49
C GLN A 20 -3.06 10.49 -3.43
N TYR A 21 -3.57 10.47 -4.66
CA TYR A 21 -3.36 9.37 -5.59
C TYR A 21 -2.93 9.86 -6.97
N CYS A 22 -1.94 9.17 -7.55
CA CYS A 22 -1.55 9.31 -8.93
C CYS A 22 -1.96 8.05 -9.71
N LEU A 23 -2.63 8.22 -10.84
CA LEU A 23 -3.04 7.12 -11.73
C LEU A 23 -2.25 7.19 -13.03
N LEU A 24 -1.70 6.06 -13.44
CA LEU A 24 -0.96 5.92 -14.68
C LEU A 24 -1.60 4.83 -15.54
N SER A 25 -2.03 5.20 -16.74
CA SER A 25 -2.59 4.29 -17.74
C SER A 25 -1.58 4.09 -18.87
N LEU A 26 -1.21 2.85 -19.16
CA LEU A 26 -0.27 2.49 -20.22
C LEU A 26 -0.88 1.43 -21.14
N PRO A 27 -0.63 1.50 -22.46
CA PRO A 27 -1.04 0.42 -23.37
C PRO A 27 -0.45 -0.92 -22.91
N THR A 28 -1.21 -2.02 -23.00
CA THR A 28 -0.74 -3.36 -22.63
C THR A 28 0.45 -3.86 -23.46
N SER A 29 0.65 -3.28 -24.65
CA SER A 29 1.80 -3.56 -25.52
C SER A 29 3.10 -2.88 -25.05
N TYR A 30 3.01 -1.90 -24.14
CA TYR A 30 4.15 -1.15 -23.66
C TYR A 30 4.93 -1.95 -22.62
N GLN A 31 6.23 -2.16 -22.86
CA GLN A 31 7.09 -2.94 -21.97
C GLN A 31 7.95 -2.02 -21.10
N GLY A 32 7.81 -2.14 -19.77
CA GLY A 32 8.87 -1.80 -18.80
C GLY A 32 9.31 -0.33 -18.71
N SER A 33 8.41 0.58 -18.31
CA SER A 33 8.86 1.90 -17.84
C SER A 33 9.45 1.79 -16.43
N PRO A 34 10.58 2.44 -16.12
CA PRO A 34 11.06 2.62 -14.74
C PRO A 34 9.97 3.18 -13.80
N LEU A 35 9.06 4.00 -14.32
CA LEU A 35 7.94 4.56 -13.55
C LEU A 35 7.06 3.50 -12.92
N THR A 36 6.78 2.39 -13.60
CA THR A 36 5.84 1.39 -13.06
C THR A 36 6.37 0.71 -11.79
N ARG A 37 7.67 0.82 -11.47
CA ARG A 37 8.27 0.31 -10.23
C ARG A 37 7.82 1.07 -8.98
N HIS A 38 7.39 2.31 -9.14
CA HIS A 38 6.89 3.15 -8.03
C HIS A 38 5.36 3.11 -7.89
N PHE A 39 4.69 2.25 -8.68
CA PHE A 39 3.24 2.13 -8.68
C PHE A 39 2.82 0.68 -8.42
N VAL A 40 1.64 0.52 -7.82
CA VAL A 40 0.95 -0.77 -7.72
C VAL A 40 0.12 -0.98 -8.99
N ARG A 41 0.31 -2.12 -9.66
CA ARG A 41 -0.54 -2.50 -10.81
C ARG A 41 -1.92 -2.93 -10.32
N LEU A 42 -2.98 -2.34 -10.87
CA LEU A 42 -4.35 -2.67 -10.54
C LEU A 42 -4.85 -3.86 -11.36
N THR A 43 -5.57 -4.78 -10.71
CA THR A 43 -6.18 -5.92 -11.38
C THR A 43 -7.37 -5.46 -12.23
N PRO A 44 -7.40 -5.74 -13.54
CA PRO A 44 -8.54 -5.40 -14.38
C PRO A 44 -9.79 -6.17 -13.95
N LYS A 45 -10.96 -5.53 -14.08
CA LYS A 45 -12.24 -6.20 -13.86
C LYS A 45 -12.50 -7.21 -15.00
N LEU A 46 -13.10 -8.35 -14.66
CA LEU A 46 -13.45 -9.41 -15.61
C LEU A 46 -14.30 -8.86 -16.78
N CYS A 47 -14.09 -9.38 -17.99
CA CYS A 47 -14.82 -9.03 -19.22
C CYS A 47 -14.67 -7.56 -19.69
N ARG A 48 -13.49 -6.96 -19.50
CA ARG A 48 -13.16 -5.63 -20.06
C ARG A 48 -12.04 -5.76 -21.09
N ASP A 49 -12.35 -5.48 -22.35
CA ASP A 49 -11.37 -5.44 -23.46
C ASP A 49 -10.67 -4.08 -23.54
N PHE A 50 -10.28 -3.52 -22.39
CA PHE A 50 -9.58 -2.24 -22.36
C PHE A 50 -8.08 -2.50 -22.58
N PRO A 51 -7.46 -1.99 -23.68
CA PRO A 51 -6.09 -2.35 -24.06
C PRO A 51 -5.03 -1.61 -23.25
N HIS A 52 -5.31 -1.30 -22.00
CA HIS A 52 -4.41 -0.59 -21.10
C HIS A 52 -4.35 -1.25 -19.72
N GLU A 53 -3.17 -1.19 -19.14
CA GLU A 53 -2.93 -1.48 -17.73
C GLU A 53 -3.03 -0.19 -16.92
N LEU A 54 -3.60 -0.30 -15.72
CA LEU A 54 -3.75 0.80 -14.79
C LEU A 54 -2.84 0.59 -13.58
N TYR A 55 -2.14 1.65 -13.22
CA TYR A 55 -1.16 1.69 -12.13
C TYR A 55 -1.55 2.82 -11.16
N MET A 56 -1.27 2.63 -9.87
CA MET A 56 -1.63 3.56 -8.81
C MET A 56 -0.48 3.77 -7.82
N ALA A 57 -0.18 5.01 -7.48
CA ALA A 57 0.72 5.38 -6.40
C ALA A 57 -0.02 6.28 -5.40
N HIS A 58 0.29 6.13 -4.10
CA HIS A 58 -0.23 6.99 -3.03
C HIS A 58 0.82 8.01 -2.65
N ARG A 59 0.43 9.23 -2.29
CA ARG A 59 1.34 10.31 -1.88
C ARG A 59 2.34 9.87 -0.80
N ASN A 60 1.85 9.21 0.24
CA ASN A 60 2.65 8.64 1.32
C ASN A 60 3.70 7.60 0.89
N SER A 61 3.59 6.98 -0.28
CA SER A 61 4.69 6.12 -0.78
C SER A 61 5.90 6.92 -1.26
N VAL A 62 5.78 8.25 -1.31
CA VAL A 62 6.83 9.19 -1.72
C VAL A 62 7.33 10.02 -0.54
N PHE A 63 6.42 10.63 0.22
CA PHE A 63 6.79 11.62 1.26
C PHE A 63 6.78 11.10 2.70
N SER A 64 6.29 9.88 2.94
CA SER A 64 6.20 9.40 4.31
C SER A 64 7.43 8.61 4.69
N ASP A 65 7.95 8.93 5.87
CA ASP A 65 8.84 8.04 6.59
C ASP A 65 8.02 6.96 7.27
N PHE A 66 8.57 5.75 7.34
CA PHE A 66 7.92 4.63 8.00
C PHE A 66 8.76 4.19 9.18
N SER A 67 8.10 3.99 10.32
CA SER A 67 8.69 3.34 11.49
C SER A 67 8.01 2.00 11.75
N VAL A 68 8.75 1.10 12.40
CA VAL A 68 8.26 -0.23 12.75
C VAL A 68 8.39 -0.39 14.25
N ARG A 69 7.30 -0.78 14.90
CA ARG A 69 7.30 -1.09 16.33
C ARG A 69 6.59 -2.40 16.65
N PRO A 70 6.84 -2.99 17.82
CA PRO A 70 6.09 -4.15 18.27
C PRO A 70 4.59 -3.87 18.32
N LEU A 71 3.81 -4.88 17.95
CA LEU A 71 2.36 -4.89 18.06
C LEU A 71 1.94 -4.77 19.53
N SER A 72 0.95 -3.95 19.80
CA SER A 72 0.40 -3.69 21.13
C SER A 72 -1.12 -3.87 21.13
N LEU A 73 -1.73 -3.96 22.31
CA LEU A 73 -3.18 -4.17 22.42
C LEU A 73 -4.00 -3.00 21.83
N VAL A 74 -3.45 -1.79 21.81
CA VAL A 74 -4.15 -0.62 21.25
C VAL A 74 -4.31 -0.69 19.73
N ASP A 75 -3.55 -1.55 19.06
CA ASP A 75 -3.60 -1.72 17.60
C ASP A 75 -4.75 -2.62 17.16
N TYR A 76 -5.41 -3.33 18.09
CA TYR A 76 -6.43 -4.32 17.76
C TYR A 76 -7.66 -3.70 17.08
N ASP A 77 -8.23 -2.65 17.67
CA ASP A 77 -9.45 -2.03 17.15
C ASP A 77 -9.21 -1.35 15.79
N PRO A 78 -8.17 -0.48 15.61
CA PRO A 78 -7.92 0.18 14.33
C PRO A 78 -7.61 -0.82 13.21
N ILE A 79 -6.84 -1.87 13.48
CA ILE A 79 -6.55 -2.88 12.46
C ILE A 79 -7.81 -3.70 12.14
N THR A 80 -8.63 -4.01 13.15
CA THR A 80 -9.89 -4.74 12.96
C THR A 80 -10.86 -3.99 12.07
N GLU A 81 -11.00 -2.67 12.29
CA GLU A 81 -11.77 -1.76 11.44
C GLU A 81 -11.19 -1.74 10.00
N LEU A 82 -9.88 -1.54 9.87
CA LEU A 82 -9.20 -1.50 8.58
C LEU A 82 -9.43 -2.77 7.73
N VAL A 83 -9.45 -3.94 8.39
CA VAL A 83 -9.61 -5.24 7.70
C VAL A 83 -11.05 -5.74 7.67
N GLU A 84 -12.04 -4.94 8.07
CA GLU A 84 -13.43 -5.38 8.19
C GLU A 84 -13.96 -5.96 6.87
N HIS A 85 -13.74 -5.24 5.77
CA HIS A 85 -14.22 -5.58 4.43
C HIS A 85 -13.18 -6.25 3.53
N VAL A 86 -12.03 -6.61 4.10
CA VAL A 86 -10.98 -7.34 3.37
C VAL A 86 -11.29 -8.83 3.43
N ALA A 87 -11.28 -9.53 2.29
CA ALA A 87 -11.62 -10.95 2.21
C ALA A 87 -10.78 -11.83 3.17
N SER A 88 -9.52 -11.46 3.39
CA SER A 88 -8.59 -12.11 4.33
C SER A 88 -8.61 -11.53 5.75
N GLY A 89 -9.47 -10.55 6.06
CA GLY A 89 -9.46 -9.84 7.35
C GLY A 89 -9.66 -10.73 8.57
N LYS A 90 -10.43 -11.82 8.45
CA LYS A 90 -10.57 -12.85 9.50
C LYS A 90 -9.22 -13.49 9.88
N LYS A 91 -8.32 -13.68 8.91
CA LYS A 91 -6.97 -14.24 9.16
C LYS A 91 -6.10 -13.23 9.90
N VAL A 92 -6.15 -11.97 9.49
CA VAL A 92 -5.39 -10.87 10.14
C VAL A 92 -5.82 -10.71 11.60
N ARG A 93 -7.12 -10.64 11.88
CA ARG A 93 -7.65 -10.55 13.26
C ARG A 93 -7.19 -11.71 14.14
N ARG A 94 -7.19 -12.94 13.61
CA ARG A 94 -6.69 -14.11 14.33
C ARG A 94 -5.19 -14.03 14.60
N ALA A 95 -4.40 -13.59 13.63
CA ALA A 95 -2.96 -13.45 13.79
C ALA A 95 -2.60 -12.45 14.90
N ILE A 96 -3.32 -11.33 15.00
CA ILE A 96 -3.15 -10.33 16.05
C ILE A 96 -3.43 -10.93 17.44
N VAL A 97 -4.56 -11.61 17.60
CA VAL A 97 -4.93 -12.31 18.85
C VAL A 97 -3.85 -13.32 19.26
N ASN A 98 -3.37 -14.13 18.32
CA ASN A 98 -2.33 -15.12 18.59
C ASN A 98 -1.01 -14.48 19.03
N CYS A 99 -0.61 -13.35 18.44
CA CYS A 99 0.60 -12.63 18.84
C CYS A 99 0.47 -11.96 20.22
N GLN A 100 -0.75 -11.68 20.69
CA GLN A 100 -1.01 -10.87 21.89
C GLN A 100 -1.43 -11.68 23.12
N ILE A 101 -2.27 -12.70 22.94
CA ILE A 101 -2.94 -13.42 24.04
C ILE A 101 -2.30 -14.79 24.28
N ASP A 102 -1.86 -15.46 23.22
CA ASP A 102 -1.43 -16.86 23.27
C ASP A 102 -0.03 -16.98 22.66
N ASN A 103 0.99 -16.57 23.42
CA ASN A 103 2.39 -16.68 23.03
C ASN A 103 2.89 -18.15 23.02
N SER A 104 1.98 -19.09 22.81
CA SER A 104 2.21 -20.54 22.81
C SER A 104 3.04 -21.03 21.62
N ASP A 105 3.11 -20.24 20.54
CA ASP A 105 3.87 -20.56 19.32
C ASP A 105 5.07 -19.62 19.09
N GLY A 106 5.39 -18.73 20.04
CA GLY A 106 6.51 -17.78 19.93
C GLY A 106 6.37 -16.74 18.80
N SER A 107 5.15 -16.54 18.30
CA SER A 107 4.87 -15.60 17.21
C SER A 107 4.93 -14.14 17.71
N VAL A 108 5.67 -13.29 17.00
CA VAL A 108 5.80 -11.85 17.30
C VAL A 108 5.15 -11.02 16.20
N GLY A 109 4.33 -10.04 16.59
CA GLY A 109 3.70 -9.09 15.68
C GLY A 109 4.40 -7.73 15.68
N TYR A 110 4.38 -7.06 14.53
CA TYR A 110 4.86 -5.69 14.35
C TYR A 110 3.84 -4.86 13.59
N VAL A 111 3.80 -3.55 13.86
CA VAL A 111 2.98 -2.57 13.15
C VAL A 111 3.90 -1.61 12.41
N LEU A 112 3.54 -1.32 11.15
CA LEU A 112 4.15 -0.28 10.35
C LEU A 112 3.38 1.02 10.60
N GLU A 113 4.09 2.05 11.06
CA GLU A 113 3.53 3.37 11.30
C GLU A 113 4.04 4.32 10.22
N CYS A 114 3.11 5.10 9.66
CA CYS A 114 3.39 6.09 8.64
C CYS A 114 3.57 7.44 9.35
N GLU A 115 4.79 7.96 9.41
CA GLU A 115 5.07 9.25 10.01
C GLU A 115 4.68 10.37 9.04
N GLY A 116 4.02 11.41 9.56
CA GLY A 116 3.61 12.58 8.77
C GLY A 116 2.29 12.47 8.00
N CYS A 117 1.40 11.53 8.37
CA CYS A 117 0.00 11.53 7.94
C CYS A 117 -0.84 12.58 8.67
#